data_AF-V3ZUR5-F1
#
_entry.id   AF-V3ZUR5-F1
#
_cell.length_a   1.000
_cell.length_b   1.000
_cell.length_c   1.000
_cell.angle_alpha   90.00
_cell.angle_beta   90.00
_cell.angle_gamma   90.00
#
_symmetry.space_group_name_H-M   'P 1'
#
loop_
_entity.id
_entity.type
_entity.pdbx_description
1 polymer ?
#
loop_
_entity_poly.entity_id
_entity_poly.type
_entity_poly.pdbx_seq_one_letter_code
_entity_poly.pdbx_strand_id
1 'polypeptide(L)'
;MQIGELSGEKQRLQDKLRSINDGHQRTMKSLESRNQTLQDDLDITRSELTAIQTEFDSYKVRAHSVLKQQKNKPSQDMNSDIEKEEKLRLEKAVDQLKTKLQESSDKMTIIQQDSDILQEEYERLLQRHNKLLADMEEKASNYKRRLEILTNEKSKSILEQQDTIKQLTIQNDSLATSYKDQLKMLQEDHSRSLLLLQKQCDTLDLENMRLQRELQQIHQQRRSTEHYTEPRESPQEFFMDARGEERQEGEAYTTDSYIFQNTVQGNNTGLSFEQLLTTPDLELGKLSKKPEEVNVEMLQTTVTTAHKRIEHLTEVLNESEASVMRLTEQAKILKDEIRRLERNQEREQETKNLEYLKNIFIKVFFLQPKSSERHQLIPVLTQMLKLSAEEKDVLLKMAGNEEEANQAGGWGSYLHRWSGLS
;
A
#
# COMPACT_ATOMS: atom_id res chain seq x y z
N MET A 1 24.36 31.69 -39.09
CA MET A 1 24.59 32.21 -37.72
C MET A 1 23.86 33.55 -37.51
N GLN A 2 24.05 34.53 -38.40
CA GLN A 2 23.48 35.89 -38.30
C GLN A 2 21.94 35.99 -38.25
N ILE A 3 21.18 35.12 -38.95
CA ILE A 3 19.71 35.12 -38.91
C ILE A 3 19.18 34.67 -37.54
N GLY A 4 19.84 33.72 -36.89
CA GLY A 4 19.47 33.25 -35.55
C GLY A 4 19.71 34.30 -34.47
N GLU A 5 20.81 35.05 -34.59
CA GLU A 5 21.12 36.16 -33.70
C GLU A 5 20.11 37.30 -33.84
N LEU A 6 19.77 37.71 -35.07
CA LEU A 6 18.74 38.73 -35.34
C LEU A 6 17.36 38.29 -34.86
N SER A 7 16.99 37.01 -35.01
CA SER A 7 15.72 36.49 -34.49
C SER A 7 15.68 36.47 -32.96
N GLY A 8 16.81 36.10 -32.32
CA GLY A 8 16.93 36.13 -30.86
C GLY A 8 16.88 37.55 -30.30
N GLU A 9 17.52 38.51 -30.98
CA GLU A 9 17.47 39.93 -30.60
C GLU A 9 16.08 40.53 -30.79
N LYS A 10 15.39 40.22 -31.89
CA LYS A 10 13.99 40.60 -32.12
C LYS A 10 13.07 40.08 -31.00
N GLN A 11 13.22 38.81 -30.62
CA GLN A 11 12.42 38.22 -29.53
C GLN A 11 12.71 38.92 -28.20
N ARG A 12 13.98 39.18 -27.87
CA ARG A 12 14.36 39.91 -26.65
C ARG A 12 13.79 41.33 -26.60
N LEU A 13 13.80 42.04 -27.74
CA LEU A 13 13.21 43.38 -27.83
C LEU A 13 11.69 43.32 -27.70
N GLN A 14 11.04 42.31 -28.28
CA GLN A 14 9.60 42.09 -28.15
C GLN A 14 9.19 41.78 -26.71
N ASP A 15 9.97 40.95 -26.00
CA ASP A 15 9.74 40.64 -24.58
C ASP A 15 9.99 41.85 -23.68
N LYS A 16 11.02 42.67 -23.97
CA LYS A 16 11.26 43.94 -23.27
C LYS A 16 10.11 44.93 -23.49
N LEU A 17 9.63 45.08 -24.72
CA LEU A 17 8.52 45.97 -25.05
C LEU A 17 7.24 45.52 -24.32
N ARG A 18 6.99 44.20 -24.29
CA ARG A 18 5.85 43.62 -23.57
C ARG A 18 5.95 43.88 -22.06
N SER A 19 7.11 43.64 -21.45
CA SER A 19 7.35 43.91 -20.03
C SER A 19 7.16 45.39 -19.67
N ILE A 20 7.66 46.30 -20.50
CA ILE A 20 7.49 47.76 -20.32
C ILE A 20 6.01 48.14 -20.47
N ASN A 21 5.31 47.60 -21.47
CA ASN A 21 3.88 47.86 -21.67
C ASN A 21 3.03 47.36 -20.50
N ASP A 22 3.32 46.16 -19.99
CA ASP A 22 2.66 45.60 -18.81
C ASP A 22 2.99 46.40 -17.53
N GLY A 23 4.19 46.96 -17.46
CA GLY A 23 4.60 47.93 -16.43
C GLY A 23 3.78 49.22 -16.49
N HIS A 24 3.71 49.85 -17.66
CA HIS A 24 2.95 51.08 -17.89
C HIS A 24 1.46 50.89 -17.65
N GLN A 25 0.88 49.77 -18.09
CA GLN A 25 -0.53 49.45 -17.87
C GLN A 25 -0.85 49.29 -16.38
N ARG A 26 0.06 48.69 -15.58
CA ARG A 26 -0.09 48.62 -14.13
C ARG A 26 0.00 50.00 -13.47
N THR A 27 0.96 50.84 -13.89
CA THR A 27 1.06 52.21 -13.36
C THR A 27 -0.14 53.07 -13.73
N MET A 28 -0.66 52.94 -14.95
CA MET A 28 -1.84 53.66 -15.43
C MET A 28 -3.07 53.30 -14.59
N LYS A 29 -3.34 52.00 -14.41
CA LYS A 29 -4.45 51.54 -13.55
C LYS A 29 -4.32 52.01 -12.10
N SER A 30 -3.11 52.05 -11.57
CA SER A 30 -2.84 52.56 -10.22
C SER A 30 -3.12 54.07 -10.11
N LEU A 31 -2.69 54.85 -11.10
CA LEU A 31 -2.96 56.29 -11.16
C LEU A 31 -4.44 56.59 -11.41
N GLU A 32 -5.13 55.80 -12.23
CA GLU A 32 -6.57 55.90 -12.46
C GLU A 32 -7.34 55.60 -11.17
N SER A 33 -6.99 54.52 -10.47
CA SER A 33 -7.58 54.20 -9.16
C SER A 33 -7.35 55.31 -8.14
N ARG A 34 -6.14 55.88 -8.09
CA ARG A 34 -5.81 56.98 -7.18
C ARG A 34 -6.59 58.26 -7.53
N ASN A 35 -6.74 58.57 -8.82
CA ASN A 35 -7.56 59.70 -9.26
C ASN A 35 -9.02 59.51 -8.87
N GLN A 36 -9.56 58.30 -9.00
CA GLN A 36 -10.92 58.01 -8.58
C GLN A 36 -11.10 58.21 -7.08
N THR A 37 -10.19 57.68 -6.25
CA THR A 37 -10.26 57.89 -4.79
C THR A 37 -10.17 59.37 -4.41
N LEU A 38 -9.26 60.12 -5.03
CA LEU A 38 -9.14 61.56 -4.77
C LEU A 38 -10.40 62.33 -5.22
N GLN A 39 -11.05 61.90 -6.29
CA GLN A 39 -12.30 62.49 -6.75
C GLN A 39 -13.43 62.21 -5.75
N ASP A 40 -13.54 60.98 -5.26
CA ASP A 40 -14.53 60.58 -4.25
C ASP A 40 -14.32 61.37 -2.93
N ASP A 41 -13.07 61.51 -2.46
CA ASP A 41 -12.72 62.31 -1.28
C ASP A 41 -13.09 63.79 -1.45
N LEU A 42 -12.89 64.34 -2.65
CA LEU A 42 -13.23 65.73 -2.98
C LEU A 42 -14.76 65.93 -2.92
N ASP A 43 -15.53 64.97 -3.43
CA ASP A 43 -16.99 65.05 -3.42
C ASP A 43 -17.57 64.84 -2.00
N ILE A 44 -16.96 63.97 -1.19
CA ILE A 44 -17.30 63.82 0.24
C ILE A 44 -17.02 65.13 0.99
N THR A 45 -15.81 65.67 0.89
CA THR A 45 -15.44 66.92 1.59
C THR A 45 -16.28 68.12 1.15
N ARG A 46 -16.67 68.20 -0.14
CA ARG A 46 -17.65 69.18 -0.62
C ARG A 46 -19.00 69.01 0.05
N SER A 47 -19.50 67.78 0.15
CA SER A 47 -20.78 67.50 0.81
C SER A 47 -20.76 67.89 2.29
N GLU A 48 -19.69 67.57 3.00
CA GLU A 48 -19.49 67.96 4.40
C GLU A 48 -19.43 69.47 4.57
N LEU A 49 -18.71 70.18 3.69
CA LEU A 49 -18.65 71.64 3.72
C LEU A 49 -20.04 72.25 3.52
N THR A 50 -20.83 71.74 2.57
CA THR A 50 -22.20 72.21 2.38
C THR A 50 -23.08 71.92 3.58
N ALA A 51 -22.95 70.75 4.21
CA ALA A 51 -23.68 70.40 5.43
C ALA A 51 -23.34 71.36 6.57
N ILE A 52 -22.06 71.57 6.87
CA ILE A 52 -21.59 72.50 7.90
C ILE A 52 -22.09 73.92 7.63
N GLN A 53 -22.09 74.36 6.35
CA GLN A 53 -22.58 75.68 5.99
C GLN A 53 -24.09 75.83 6.27
N THR A 54 -24.88 74.81 5.95
CA THR A 54 -26.32 74.81 6.29
C THR A 54 -26.59 74.76 7.79
N GLU A 55 -25.78 74.01 8.54
CA GLU A 55 -25.85 73.97 10.01
C GLU A 55 -25.48 75.32 10.63
N PHE A 56 -24.46 75.98 10.09
CA PHE A 56 -24.01 77.30 10.55
C PHE A 56 -25.07 78.37 10.29
N ASP A 57 -25.70 78.37 9.12
CA ASP A 57 -26.79 79.30 8.82
C ASP A 57 -28.03 79.01 9.68
N SER A 58 -28.35 77.75 9.91
CA SER A 58 -29.39 77.34 10.86
C SER A 58 -29.07 77.77 12.30
N TYR A 59 -27.79 77.70 12.69
CA TYR A 59 -27.33 78.18 13.99
C TYR A 59 -27.47 79.69 14.13
N LYS A 60 -27.11 80.49 13.10
CA LYS A 60 -27.33 81.95 13.11
C LYS A 60 -28.80 82.29 13.33
N VAL A 61 -29.72 81.61 12.63
CA VAL A 61 -31.17 81.84 12.78
C VAL A 61 -31.62 81.52 14.20
N ARG A 62 -31.19 80.38 14.76
CA ARG A 62 -31.49 80.01 16.15
C ARG A 62 -30.93 81.01 17.16
N ALA A 63 -29.65 81.39 17.03
CA ALA A 63 -29.01 82.36 17.92
C ALA A 63 -29.71 83.72 17.86
N HIS A 64 -30.06 84.20 16.67
CA HIS A 64 -30.81 85.43 16.49
C HIS A 64 -32.22 85.35 17.09
N SER A 65 -32.90 84.20 16.99
CA SER A 65 -34.18 83.94 17.63
C SER A 65 -34.08 83.96 19.16
N VAL A 66 -33.04 83.33 19.73
CA VAL A 66 -32.79 83.31 21.18
C VAL A 66 -32.47 84.70 21.70
N LEU A 67 -31.63 85.47 21.01
CA LEU A 67 -31.34 86.87 21.35
C LEU A 67 -32.60 87.74 21.33
N LYS A 68 -33.50 87.52 20.34
CA LYS A 68 -34.79 88.21 20.26
C LYS A 68 -35.74 87.81 21.40
N GLN A 69 -35.70 86.55 21.84
CA GLN A 69 -36.50 86.05 22.96
C GLN A 69 -35.97 86.52 24.32
N GLN A 70 -34.65 86.55 24.53
CA GLN A 70 -34.04 87.07 25.76
C GLN A 70 -34.28 88.57 25.96
N LYS A 71 -34.37 89.35 24.88
CA LYS A 71 -34.67 90.79 24.96
C LYS A 71 -36.10 91.11 25.43
N ASN A 72 -37.01 90.11 25.47
CA ASN A 72 -38.44 90.28 25.72
C ASN A 72 -38.95 89.65 27.03
N LYS A 73 -38.10 89.18 27.95
CA LYS A 73 -38.57 88.41 29.13
C LYS A 73 -38.18 89.05 30.47
N PRO A 74 -39.14 89.63 31.24
CA PRO A 74 -38.92 90.01 32.63
C PRO A 74 -39.68 89.06 33.57
N SER A 75 -38.99 88.19 34.32
CA SER A 75 -39.45 87.60 35.60
C SER A 75 -38.46 86.53 36.10
N GLN A 76 -37.73 86.82 37.17
CA GLN A 76 -36.60 86.01 37.66
C GLN A 76 -36.93 85.14 38.89
N ASP A 77 -38.00 85.42 39.63
CA ASP A 77 -38.23 84.78 40.95
C ASP A 77 -38.99 83.44 40.92
N MET A 78 -39.89 83.19 39.95
CA MET A 78 -40.50 81.85 39.76
C MET A 78 -39.60 80.89 38.98
N ASN A 79 -38.54 81.41 38.34
CA ASN A 79 -37.58 80.63 37.57
C ASN A 79 -36.60 79.88 38.50
N SER A 80 -36.26 80.45 39.67
CA SER A 80 -35.24 79.88 40.56
C SER A 80 -35.58 78.50 41.13
N ASP A 81 -36.83 78.22 41.47
CA ASP A 81 -37.21 76.92 42.03
C ASP A 81 -37.43 75.87 40.94
N ILE A 82 -37.95 76.28 39.77
CA ILE A 82 -38.01 75.44 38.57
C ILE A 82 -36.58 75.08 38.11
N GLU A 83 -35.66 76.03 38.14
CA GLU A 83 -34.23 75.83 37.81
C GLU A 83 -33.53 74.90 38.81
N LYS A 84 -33.87 74.94 40.11
CA LYS A 84 -33.34 74.01 41.11
C LYS A 84 -33.83 72.58 40.88
N GLU A 85 -35.12 72.40 40.61
CA GLU A 85 -35.69 71.08 40.33
C GLU A 85 -35.14 70.51 39.01
N GLU A 86 -34.99 71.36 37.99
CA GLU A 86 -34.34 71.02 36.74
C GLU A 86 -32.85 70.65 36.94
N LYS A 87 -32.12 71.40 37.77
CA LYS A 87 -30.73 71.08 38.15
C LYS A 87 -30.62 69.70 38.83
N LEU A 88 -31.50 69.41 39.79
CA LEU A 88 -31.55 68.10 40.46
C LEU A 88 -31.87 66.95 39.47
N ARG A 89 -32.76 67.20 38.50
CA ARG A 89 -33.07 66.22 37.46
C ARG A 89 -31.88 65.99 36.52
N LEU A 90 -31.19 67.06 36.12
CA LEU A 90 -29.98 66.98 35.31
C LEU A 90 -28.85 66.28 36.05
N GLU A 91 -28.68 66.52 37.35
CA GLU A 91 -27.68 65.87 38.19
C GLU A 91 -27.93 64.36 38.29
N LYS A 92 -29.19 63.94 38.53
CA LYS A 92 -29.58 62.52 38.45
C LYS A 92 -29.33 61.91 37.06
N ALA A 93 -29.59 62.66 35.99
CA ALA A 93 -29.34 62.18 34.63
C ALA A 93 -27.83 62.03 34.35
N VAL A 94 -27.01 62.97 34.85
CA VAL A 94 -25.54 62.91 34.76
C VAL A 94 -25.02 61.70 35.53
N ASP A 95 -25.52 61.42 36.73
CA ASP A 95 -25.09 60.25 37.50
C ASP A 95 -25.50 58.94 36.81
N GLN A 96 -26.71 58.86 36.26
CA GLN A 96 -27.13 57.71 35.44
C GLN A 96 -26.25 57.52 34.20
N LEU A 97 -25.87 58.61 33.53
CA LEU A 97 -24.96 58.56 32.37
C LEU A 97 -23.55 58.13 32.79
N LYS A 98 -23.06 58.56 33.95
CA LYS A 98 -21.77 58.11 34.50
C LYS A 98 -21.80 56.62 34.82
N THR A 99 -22.87 56.11 35.45
CA THR A 99 -23.01 54.67 35.72
C THR A 99 -23.04 53.87 34.42
N LYS A 100 -23.80 54.31 33.42
CA LYS A 100 -23.83 53.66 32.10
C LYS A 100 -22.49 53.71 31.38
N LEU A 101 -21.77 54.83 31.49
CA LEU A 101 -20.43 54.97 30.91
C LEU A 101 -19.44 54.01 31.59
N GLN A 102 -19.52 53.90 32.92
CA GLN A 102 -18.70 52.95 33.69
C GLN A 102 -19.04 51.50 33.31
N GLU A 103 -20.31 51.12 33.29
CA GLU A 103 -20.75 49.78 32.87
C GLU A 103 -20.30 49.44 31.44
N SER A 104 -20.37 50.42 30.52
CA SER A 104 -19.90 50.24 29.14
C SER A 104 -18.37 50.11 29.08
N SER A 105 -17.65 50.86 29.91
CA SER A 105 -16.19 50.75 30.05
C SER A 105 -15.80 49.38 30.58
N ASP A 106 -16.46 48.90 31.63
CA ASP A 106 -16.19 47.59 32.24
C ASP A 106 -16.48 46.46 31.23
N LYS A 107 -17.59 46.54 30.49
CA LYS A 107 -17.88 45.60 29.39
C LYS A 107 -16.82 45.61 28.30
N MET A 108 -16.32 46.79 27.92
CA MET A 108 -15.23 46.90 26.94
C MET A 108 -13.96 46.20 27.46
N THR A 109 -13.63 46.38 28.74
CA THR A 109 -12.46 45.71 29.33
C THR A 109 -12.59 44.19 29.38
N ILE A 110 -13.79 43.66 29.66
CA ILE A 110 -14.07 42.21 29.65
C ILE A 110 -13.93 41.66 28.23
N ILE A 111 -14.57 42.30 27.25
CA ILE A 111 -14.49 41.88 25.84
C ILE A 111 -13.04 41.92 25.34
N GLN A 112 -12.26 42.92 25.77
CA GLN A 112 -10.85 43.00 25.43
C GLN A 112 -10.06 41.80 26.00
N GLN A 113 -10.27 41.46 27.27
CA GLN A 113 -9.63 40.30 27.90
C GLN A 113 -10.03 38.98 27.22
N ASP A 114 -11.31 38.81 26.89
CA ASP A 114 -11.80 37.62 26.19
C ASP A 114 -11.19 37.51 24.78
N SER A 115 -11.04 38.64 24.07
CA SER A 115 -10.35 38.69 22.78
C SER A 115 -8.88 38.29 22.90
N ASP A 116 -8.18 38.76 23.94
CA ASP A 116 -6.77 38.44 24.17
C ASP A 116 -6.60 36.93 24.47
N ILE A 117 -7.48 36.35 25.31
CA ILE A 117 -7.48 34.90 25.60
C ILE A 117 -7.75 34.09 24.33
N LEU A 118 -8.74 34.49 23.53
CA LEU A 118 -9.08 33.79 22.29
C LEU A 118 -7.92 33.87 21.28
N GLN A 119 -7.21 34.99 21.23
CA GLN A 119 -6.03 35.13 20.40
C GLN A 119 -4.90 34.20 20.86
N GLU A 120 -4.63 34.08 22.15
CA GLU A 120 -3.64 33.12 22.67
C GLU A 120 -4.01 31.67 22.35
N GLU A 121 -5.29 31.30 22.48
CA GLU A 121 -5.77 29.96 22.13
C GLU A 121 -5.60 29.69 20.63
N TYR A 122 -5.92 30.67 19.78
CA TYR A 122 -5.70 30.59 18.34
C TYR A 122 -4.21 30.39 18.01
N GLU A 123 -3.31 31.17 18.62
CA GLU A 123 -1.87 31.04 18.41
C GLU A 123 -1.34 29.66 18.87
N ARG A 124 -1.79 29.16 20.03
CA ARG A 124 -1.45 27.82 20.52
C ARG A 124 -1.96 26.72 19.59
N LEU A 125 -3.19 26.85 19.10
CA LEU A 125 -3.78 25.89 18.17
C LEU A 125 -3.02 25.89 16.84
N LEU A 126 -2.69 27.06 16.32
CA LEU A 126 -1.90 27.23 15.11
C LEU A 126 -0.50 26.61 15.26
N GLN A 127 0.17 26.83 16.39
CA GLN A 127 1.46 26.21 16.69
C GLN A 127 1.37 24.69 16.74
N ARG A 128 0.34 24.14 17.38
CA ARG A 128 0.09 22.69 17.43
C ARG A 128 -0.18 22.12 16.04
N HIS A 129 -0.96 22.83 15.23
CA HIS A 129 -1.26 22.43 13.85
C HIS A 129 0.02 22.42 13.00
N ASN A 130 0.83 23.47 13.07
CA ASN A 130 2.10 23.55 12.34
C ASN A 130 3.08 22.44 12.77
N LYS A 131 3.15 22.13 14.07
CA LYS A 131 3.96 21.02 14.57
C LYS A 131 3.48 19.67 14.04
N LEU A 132 2.17 19.44 14.04
CA LEU A 132 1.59 18.21 13.48
C LEU A 132 1.89 18.08 11.98
N LEU A 133 1.80 19.18 11.23
CA LEU A 133 2.15 19.20 9.81
C LEU A 133 3.63 18.83 9.59
N ALA A 134 4.54 19.43 10.36
CA ALA A 134 5.97 19.11 10.29
C ALA A 134 6.26 17.63 10.62
N ASP A 135 5.66 17.09 11.68
CA ASP A 135 5.80 15.68 12.05
C ASP A 135 5.27 14.73 10.96
N MET A 136 4.17 15.12 10.29
CA MET A 136 3.59 14.36 9.19
C MET A 136 4.46 14.41 7.92
N GLU A 137 5.04 15.57 7.61
CA GLU A 137 5.98 15.74 6.50
C GLU A 137 7.27 14.93 6.73
N GLU A 138 7.81 14.96 7.95
CA GLU A 138 8.98 14.16 8.32
C GLU A 138 8.71 12.66 8.16
N LYS A 139 7.55 12.17 8.65
CA LYS A 139 7.14 10.77 8.47
C LYS A 139 6.99 10.42 7.00
N ALA A 140 6.36 11.28 6.19
CA ALA A 140 6.22 11.05 4.75
C ALA A 140 7.58 10.98 4.05
N SER A 141 8.51 11.87 4.40
CA SER A 141 9.88 11.88 3.90
C SER A 141 10.64 10.59 4.28
N ASN A 142 10.51 10.14 5.53
CA ASN A 142 11.11 8.91 6.01
C ASN A 142 10.58 7.67 5.28
N TYR A 143 9.26 7.58 5.06
CA TYR A 143 8.68 6.49 4.28
C TYR A 143 9.14 6.52 2.82
N LYS A 144 9.22 7.70 2.21
CA LYS A 144 9.73 7.86 0.84
C LYS A 144 11.19 7.38 0.74
N ARG A 145 12.05 7.78 1.68
CA ARG A 145 13.45 7.33 1.75
C ARG A 145 13.55 5.82 1.94
N ARG A 146 12.71 5.23 2.81
CA ARG A 146 12.71 3.78 3.02
C ARG A 146 12.29 3.02 1.77
N LEU A 147 11.29 3.52 1.05
CA LEU A 147 10.87 2.96 -0.23
C LEU A 147 11.98 3.07 -1.29
N GLU A 148 12.69 4.20 -1.35
CA GLU A 148 13.82 4.38 -2.25
C GLU A 148 14.96 3.38 -1.94
N ILE A 149 15.29 3.17 -0.66
CA ILE A 149 16.29 2.16 -0.27
C ILE A 149 15.84 0.76 -0.70
N LEU A 150 14.61 0.36 -0.38
CA LEU A 150 14.10 -0.98 -0.73
C LEU A 150 14.01 -1.21 -2.24
N THR A 151 13.65 -0.18 -3.01
CA THR A 151 13.61 -0.26 -4.48
C THR A 151 15.02 -0.38 -5.07
N ASN A 152 16.00 0.34 -4.52
CA ASN A 152 17.41 0.21 -4.91
C ASN A 152 17.98 -1.17 -4.55
N GLU A 153 17.71 -1.68 -3.34
CA GLU A 153 18.12 -3.02 -2.91
C GLU A 153 17.50 -4.11 -3.80
N LYS A 154 16.20 -4.00 -4.10
CA LYS A 154 15.50 -4.90 -5.03
C LYS A 154 16.13 -4.84 -6.42
N SER A 155 16.39 -3.65 -6.95
CA SER A 155 17.03 -3.46 -8.26
C SER A 155 18.42 -4.11 -8.30
N LYS A 156 19.23 -3.90 -7.26
CA LYS A 156 20.55 -4.51 -7.12
C LYS A 156 20.46 -6.04 -7.08
N SER A 157 19.54 -6.59 -6.29
CA SER A 157 19.34 -8.03 -6.19
C SER A 157 18.89 -8.64 -7.52
N ILE A 158 18.01 -7.97 -8.27
CA ILE A 158 17.60 -8.40 -9.62
C ILE A 158 18.82 -8.42 -10.57
N LEU A 159 19.68 -7.40 -10.51
CA LEU A 159 20.89 -7.36 -11.34
C LEU A 159 21.87 -8.50 -10.98
N GLU A 160 22.09 -8.75 -9.69
CA GLU A 160 22.94 -9.85 -9.20
C GLU A 160 22.40 -11.23 -9.63
N GLN A 161 21.07 -11.44 -9.53
CA GLN A 161 20.40 -12.65 -10.01
C GLN A 161 20.52 -12.79 -11.53
N GLN A 162 20.33 -11.70 -12.28
CA GLN A 162 20.45 -11.70 -13.74
C GLN A 162 21.88 -12.03 -14.18
N ASP A 163 22.89 -11.53 -13.48
CA ASP A 163 24.29 -11.86 -13.76
C ASP A 163 24.58 -13.33 -13.46
N THR A 164 24.10 -13.86 -12.33
CA THR A 164 24.23 -15.28 -11.99
C THR A 164 23.57 -16.18 -13.05
N ILE A 165 22.37 -15.82 -13.53
CA ILE A 165 21.69 -16.55 -14.61
C ILE A 165 22.54 -16.52 -15.89
N LYS A 166 23.10 -15.36 -16.25
CA LYS A 166 23.99 -15.26 -17.44
C LYS A 166 25.22 -16.16 -17.29
N GLN A 167 25.87 -16.15 -16.13
CA GLN A 167 27.03 -17.00 -15.86
C GLN A 167 26.69 -18.49 -15.96
N LEU A 168 25.58 -18.92 -15.33
CA LEU A 168 25.10 -20.31 -15.43
C LEU A 168 24.71 -20.70 -16.87
N THR A 169 24.14 -19.77 -17.63
CA THR A 169 23.80 -19.98 -19.04
C THR A 169 25.07 -20.21 -19.87
N ILE A 170 26.08 -19.35 -19.71
CA ILE A 170 27.37 -19.50 -20.39
C ILE A 170 28.05 -20.83 -20.00
N GLN A 171 28.01 -21.22 -18.72
CA GLN A 171 28.56 -22.50 -18.26
C GLN A 171 27.83 -23.69 -18.90
N ASN A 172 26.49 -23.69 -18.91
CA ASN A 172 25.70 -24.73 -19.55
C ASN A 172 25.96 -24.81 -21.06
N ASP A 173 26.04 -23.68 -21.75
CA ASP A 173 26.33 -23.65 -23.19
C ASP A 173 27.74 -24.18 -23.48
N SER A 174 28.72 -23.85 -22.63
CA SER A 174 30.10 -24.36 -22.75
C SER A 174 30.16 -25.88 -22.53
N LEU A 175 29.40 -26.40 -21.57
CA LEU A 175 29.32 -27.81 -21.26
C LEU A 175 28.59 -28.58 -22.38
N ALA A 176 27.46 -28.05 -22.86
CA ALA A 176 26.72 -28.60 -23.99
C ALA A 176 27.58 -28.65 -25.26
N THR A 177 28.35 -27.60 -25.53
CA THR A 177 29.29 -27.56 -26.65
C THR A 177 30.39 -28.62 -26.49
N SER A 178 30.98 -28.73 -25.29
CA SER A 178 32.00 -29.75 -25.00
C SER A 178 31.49 -31.18 -25.19
N TYR A 179 30.29 -31.51 -24.67
CA TYR A 179 29.70 -32.84 -24.89
C TYR A 179 29.35 -33.09 -26.35
N LYS A 180 28.87 -32.07 -27.07
CA LYS A 180 28.61 -32.17 -28.51
C LYS A 180 29.89 -32.46 -29.28
N ASP A 181 30.99 -31.80 -28.95
CA ASP A 181 32.29 -32.02 -29.59
C ASP A 181 32.85 -33.41 -29.24
N GLN A 182 32.73 -33.86 -27.99
CA GLN A 182 33.10 -35.23 -27.59
C GLN A 182 32.32 -36.30 -28.35
N LEU A 183 31.00 -36.14 -28.47
CA LEU A 183 30.16 -37.05 -29.26
C LEU A 183 30.57 -37.07 -30.73
N LYS A 184 30.87 -35.91 -31.30
CA LYS A 184 31.33 -35.81 -32.68
C LYS A 184 32.67 -36.52 -32.89
N MET A 185 33.64 -36.30 -32.00
CA MET A 185 34.94 -36.98 -32.04
C MET A 185 34.77 -38.50 -31.93
N LEU A 186 33.94 -38.96 -30.99
CA LEU A 186 33.65 -40.39 -30.82
C LEU A 186 32.98 -41.00 -32.06
N GLN A 187 32.05 -40.27 -32.68
CA GLN A 187 31.38 -40.68 -33.92
C GLN A 187 32.38 -40.76 -35.09
N GLU A 188 33.28 -39.79 -35.22
CA GLU A 188 34.34 -39.77 -36.24
C GLU A 188 35.30 -40.95 -36.06
N ASP A 189 35.73 -41.24 -34.83
CA ASP A 189 36.63 -42.37 -34.54
C ASP A 189 35.95 -43.73 -34.74
N HIS A 190 34.67 -43.85 -34.38
CA HIS A 190 33.87 -45.04 -34.70
C HIS A 190 33.74 -45.23 -36.21
N SER A 191 33.44 -44.16 -36.97
CA SER A 191 33.37 -44.20 -38.43
C SER A 191 34.70 -44.62 -39.06
N ARG A 192 35.84 -44.09 -38.58
CA ARG A 192 37.17 -44.51 -39.02
C ARG A 192 37.44 -45.99 -38.73
N SER A 193 37.04 -46.46 -37.55
CA SER A 193 37.21 -47.85 -37.15
C SER A 193 36.37 -48.78 -38.04
N LEU A 194 35.11 -48.43 -38.31
CA LEU A 194 34.25 -49.18 -39.24
C LEU A 194 34.83 -49.21 -40.66
N LEU A 195 35.34 -48.10 -41.17
CA LEU A 195 36.00 -48.06 -42.49
C LEU A 195 37.24 -48.95 -42.54
N LEU A 196 38.02 -49.01 -41.46
CA LEU A 196 39.20 -49.87 -41.38
C LEU A 196 38.80 -51.36 -41.35
N LEU A 197 37.81 -51.74 -40.54
CA LEU A 197 37.28 -53.10 -40.49
C LEU A 197 36.69 -53.50 -41.85
N GLN A 198 35.90 -52.62 -42.48
CA GLN A 198 35.35 -52.86 -43.81
C GLN A 198 36.46 -53.17 -44.82
N LYS A 199 37.52 -52.36 -44.85
CA LYS A 199 38.67 -52.59 -45.73
C LYS A 199 39.38 -53.93 -45.45
N GLN A 200 39.46 -54.33 -44.19
CA GLN A 200 40.02 -55.64 -43.81
C GLN A 200 39.13 -56.79 -44.30
N CYS A 201 37.81 -56.70 -44.09
CA CYS A 201 36.84 -57.66 -44.64
C CYS A 201 36.97 -57.76 -46.16
N ASP A 202 36.98 -56.65 -46.88
CA ASP A 202 37.13 -56.63 -48.35
C ASP A 202 38.44 -57.30 -48.79
N THR A 203 39.53 -57.10 -48.04
CA THR A 203 40.83 -57.73 -48.33
C THR A 203 40.79 -59.25 -48.11
N LEU A 204 40.19 -59.71 -47.01
CA LEU A 204 40.01 -61.13 -46.71
C LEU A 204 39.04 -61.80 -47.69
N ASP A 205 38.01 -61.09 -48.15
CA ASP A 205 37.08 -61.57 -49.17
C ASP A 205 37.81 -61.76 -50.51
N LEU A 206 38.65 -60.80 -50.92
CA LEU A 206 39.49 -60.94 -52.11
C LEU A 206 40.46 -62.13 -52.00
N GLU A 207 41.06 -62.35 -50.84
CA GLU A 207 41.94 -63.48 -50.57
C GLU A 207 41.19 -64.82 -50.59
N ASN A 208 40.02 -64.89 -49.93
CA ASN A 208 39.13 -66.05 -50.00
C ASN A 208 38.72 -66.38 -51.43
N MET A 209 38.35 -65.36 -52.23
CA MET A 209 38.02 -65.54 -53.64
C MET A 209 39.22 -66.03 -54.47
N ARG A 210 40.44 -65.59 -54.15
CA ARG A 210 41.67 -66.09 -54.77
C ARG A 210 41.92 -67.55 -54.40
N LEU A 211 41.88 -67.89 -53.12
CA LEU A 211 42.07 -69.25 -52.62
C LEU A 211 41.01 -70.21 -53.15
N GLN A 212 39.74 -69.78 -53.24
CA GLN A 212 38.67 -70.57 -53.86
C GLN A 212 38.96 -70.86 -55.34
N ARG A 213 39.44 -69.88 -56.11
CA ARG A 213 39.84 -70.10 -57.51
C ARG A 213 40.99 -71.10 -57.62
N GLU A 214 41.99 -71.00 -56.74
CA GLU A 214 43.13 -71.92 -56.69
C GLU A 214 42.69 -73.35 -56.32
N LEU A 215 41.81 -73.50 -55.33
CA LEU A 215 41.20 -74.78 -54.96
C LEU A 215 40.37 -75.38 -56.11
N GLN A 216 39.62 -74.57 -56.86
CA GLN A 216 38.88 -75.02 -58.04
C GLN A 216 39.80 -75.51 -59.16
N GLN A 217 40.93 -74.83 -59.40
CA GLN A 217 41.93 -75.27 -60.37
C GLN A 217 42.58 -76.61 -59.96
N ILE A 218 42.91 -76.78 -58.67
CA ILE A 218 43.42 -78.05 -58.14
C ILE A 218 42.37 -79.17 -58.27
N HIS A 219 41.09 -78.89 -57.97
CA HIS A 219 40.01 -79.87 -58.15
C HIS A 219 39.78 -80.25 -59.61
N GLN A 220 39.93 -79.30 -60.56
CA GLN A 220 39.85 -79.58 -61.99
C GLN A 220 41.05 -80.43 -62.47
N GLN A 221 42.26 -80.18 -61.95
CA GLN A 221 43.43 -81.03 -62.19
C GLN A 221 43.29 -82.44 -61.59
N ARG A 222 42.54 -82.60 -60.50
CA ARG A 222 42.24 -83.93 -59.91
C ARG A 222 41.07 -84.67 -60.57
N ARG A 223 40.27 -84.02 -61.44
CA ARG A 223 39.10 -84.63 -62.10
C ARG A 223 39.41 -85.44 -63.37
N SER A 224 40.67 -85.62 -63.75
CA SER A 224 41.08 -86.53 -64.84
C SER A 224 41.34 -87.98 -64.39
N THR A 225 40.93 -88.37 -63.18
CA THR A 225 40.95 -89.76 -62.70
C THR A 225 39.61 -90.10 -61.99
N GLU A 226 38.84 -91.00 -62.61
CA GLU A 226 37.53 -91.65 -62.26
C GLU A 226 37.23 -91.91 -60.76
N HIS A 227 36.04 -92.33 -60.27
CA HIS A 227 34.59 -92.13 -60.48
C HIS A 227 33.88 -92.98 -59.36
N TYR A 228 32.78 -92.46 -58.75
CA TYR A 228 31.72 -93.11 -57.89
C TYR A 228 32.12 -93.87 -56.58
N THR A 229 31.43 -93.75 -55.43
CA THR A 229 29.99 -93.99 -55.12
C THR A 229 29.48 -93.26 -53.85
N GLU A 230 28.18 -92.91 -53.85
CA GLU A 230 27.29 -92.50 -52.72
C GLU A 230 26.72 -93.75 -51.95
N PRO A 231 25.83 -93.70 -50.91
CA PRO A 231 25.15 -92.61 -50.17
C PRO A 231 24.96 -92.80 -48.61
N ARG A 232 24.18 -91.90 -47.97
CA ARG A 232 23.56 -91.87 -46.59
C ARG A 232 24.39 -91.19 -45.49
N GLU A 233 23.85 -90.39 -44.55
CA GLU A 233 22.49 -90.07 -44.10
C GLU A 233 22.53 -88.71 -43.35
N SER A 234 21.48 -87.89 -43.45
CA SER A 234 21.26 -86.67 -42.66
C SER A 234 20.76 -87.00 -41.25
N PRO A 235 21.09 -86.19 -40.23
CA PRO A 235 19.99 -85.52 -39.52
C PRO A 235 20.23 -84.04 -39.12
N GLN A 236 19.13 -83.29 -39.24
CA GLN A 236 18.67 -82.16 -38.40
C GLN A 236 19.42 -80.80 -38.36
N GLU A 237 18.75 -79.84 -38.99
CA GLU A 237 18.38 -78.48 -38.52
C GLU A 237 19.14 -77.85 -37.34
N PHE A 238 19.66 -76.63 -37.57
CA PHE A 238 19.28 -75.50 -36.72
C PHE A 238 19.24 -74.22 -37.58
N PHE A 239 18.01 -73.80 -37.89
CA PHE A 239 17.68 -72.45 -38.32
C PHE A 239 17.96 -71.50 -37.15
N MET A 240 18.64 -70.39 -37.38
CA MET A 240 18.55 -69.23 -36.49
C MET A 240 18.31 -67.98 -37.34
N ASP A 241 17.06 -67.85 -37.76
CA ASP A 241 16.48 -66.58 -38.19
C ASP A 241 16.10 -65.82 -36.91
N ALA A 242 16.83 -64.77 -36.58
CA ALA A 242 16.43 -63.80 -35.56
C ALA A 242 15.87 -62.56 -36.29
N ARG A 243 14.72 -62.73 -36.95
CA ARG A 243 13.85 -61.61 -37.28
C ARG A 243 13.25 -61.04 -35.99
N GLY A 244 13.04 -59.73 -36.06
CA GLY A 244 12.71 -58.87 -34.93
C GLY A 244 11.51 -59.29 -34.10
N GLU A 245 11.62 -59.00 -32.81
CA GLU A 245 10.46 -58.66 -32.00
C GLU A 245 10.20 -57.16 -32.15
N GLU A 246 9.28 -56.81 -33.05
CA GLU A 246 8.37 -55.71 -32.76
C GLU A 246 7.43 -56.21 -31.66
N ARG A 247 7.56 -55.65 -30.45
CA ARG A 247 6.44 -55.57 -29.51
C ARG A 247 6.05 -54.11 -29.38
N GLN A 248 4.88 -53.85 -29.97
CA GLN A 248 4.13 -52.62 -29.92
C GLN A 248 3.42 -52.50 -28.57
N GLU A 249 3.44 -51.28 -28.04
CA GLU A 249 2.44 -50.59 -27.23
C GLU A 249 1.79 -51.30 -26.03
N GLY A 250 2.01 -50.70 -24.86
CA GLY A 250 1.20 -50.85 -23.66
C GLY A 250 1.21 -49.54 -22.89
N GLU A 251 0.09 -48.84 -22.97
CA GLU A 251 -0.16 -47.47 -22.53
C GLU A 251 0.05 -47.20 -21.02
N ALA A 252 0.34 -45.93 -20.73
CA ALA A 252 -0.16 -45.07 -19.65
C ALA A 252 -0.56 -45.69 -18.29
N TYR A 253 -0.10 -45.10 -17.19
CA TYR A 253 -0.92 -44.27 -16.27
C TYR A 253 -0.07 -43.74 -15.09
N THR A 254 0.01 -42.41 -15.04
CA THR A 254 -0.10 -41.52 -13.86
C THR A 254 0.66 -41.80 -12.56
N THR A 255 1.55 -40.86 -12.24
CA THR A 255 1.59 -40.08 -10.98
C THR A 255 1.40 -40.86 -9.67
N ASP A 256 2.49 -41.04 -8.91
CA ASP A 256 2.62 -40.40 -7.59
C ASP A 256 4.02 -40.58 -6.97
N SER A 257 4.57 -39.44 -6.55
CA SER A 257 5.48 -39.21 -5.42
C SER A 257 6.49 -40.32 -5.04
N TYR A 258 7.72 -40.19 -5.53
CA TYR A 258 8.88 -40.86 -4.93
C TYR A 258 9.57 -39.92 -3.93
N ILE A 259 9.32 -40.17 -2.64
CA ILE A 259 10.26 -39.82 -1.57
C ILE A 259 11.47 -40.73 -1.75
N PHE A 260 12.60 -40.12 -2.08
CA PHE A 260 13.91 -40.75 -2.18
C PHE A 260 14.38 -41.19 -0.78
N GLN A 261 14.05 -42.41 -0.35
CA GLN A 261 14.76 -43.03 0.76
C GLN A 261 15.97 -43.78 0.23
N ASN A 262 17.12 -43.15 0.44
CA ASN A 262 18.44 -43.62 0.09
C ASN A 262 18.74 -44.92 0.87
N THR A 263 18.72 -46.07 0.20
CA THR A 263 19.26 -47.33 0.72
C THR A 263 20.78 -47.24 0.73
N VAL A 264 21.35 -46.91 1.89
CA VAL A 264 22.78 -47.12 2.14
C VAL A 264 22.98 -48.60 2.47
N GLN A 265 23.53 -49.35 1.51
CA GLN A 265 24.19 -50.62 1.79
C GLN A 265 25.40 -50.34 2.70
N GLY A 266 25.21 -50.58 3.99
CA GLY A 266 26.27 -50.64 5.00
C GLY A 266 26.09 -51.93 5.78
N ASN A 267 27.17 -52.68 5.95
CA ASN A 267 27.22 -53.97 6.63
C ASN A 267 26.44 -53.99 7.95
N ASN A 268 25.23 -54.58 7.94
CA ASN A 268 24.43 -54.84 9.12
C ASN A 268 24.87 -56.17 9.75
N THR A 269 25.57 -56.12 10.88
CA THR A 269 25.64 -57.22 11.84
C THR A 269 24.93 -56.82 13.13
N GLY A 270 23.64 -56.51 13.05
CA GLY A 270 22.80 -56.20 14.20
C GLY A 270 21.35 -56.63 13.96
N LEU A 271 20.81 -57.42 14.88
CA LEU A 271 19.41 -57.83 14.89
C LEU A 271 18.49 -56.63 15.15
N SER A 272 17.26 -56.67 14.63
CA SER A 272 16.24 -55.66 14.93
C SER A 272 15.89 -55.67 16.43
N PHE A 273 15.58 -54.49 16.98
CA PHE A 273 15.20 -54.31 18.39
C PHE A 273 14.03 -55.21 18.83
N GLU A 274 13.07 -55.42 17.92
CA GLU A 274 11.93 -56.35 18.10
C GLU A 274 12.38 -57.83 18.26
N GLN A 275 13.47 -58.22 17.59
CA GLN A 275 14.01 -59.58 17.66
C GLN A 275 14.85 -59.84 18.91
N LEU A 276 15.46 -58.79 19.49
CA LEU A 276 16.23 -58.86 20.73
C LEU A 276 15.35 -59.08 21.97
N LEU A 277 14.15 -58.50 21.95
CA LEU A 277 13.18 -58.62 23.05
C LEU A 277 12.50 -60.00 23.12
N THR A 278 12.62 -60.81 22.05
CA THR A 278 11.96 -62.12 21.93
C THR A 278 12.90 -63.32 22.05
N THR A 279 14.23 -63.10 22.05
CA THR A 279 15.23 -64.17 22.21
C THR A 279 15.54 -64.48 23.68
N PRO A 280 15.49 -65.75 24.13
CA PRO A 280 15.85 -66.13 25.49
C PRO A 280 17.36 -66.00 25.74
N ASP A 281 17.70 -65.56 26.96
CA ASP A 281 19.01 -65.07 27.43
C ASP A 281 20.20 -66.05 27.26
N LEU A 282 19.93 -67.33 26.98
CA LEU A 282 20.94 -68.39 26.87
C LEU A 282 21.68 -68.43 25.52
N GLU A 283 21.21 -67.69 24.50
CA GLU A 283 21.85 -67.64 23.17
C GLU A 283 22.81 -66.46 22.98
N LEU A 284 22.79 -65.44 23.86
CA LEU A 284 23.67 -64.26 23.75
C LEU A 284 25.16 -64.54 24.06
N GLY A 285 25.45 -65.63 24.76
CA GLY A 285 26.82 -66.00 25.15
C GLY A 285 27.71 -66.52 24.01
N LYS A 286 27.14 -66.94 22.87
CA LYS A 286 27.88 -67.55 21.75
C LYS A 286 28.37 -66.54 20.69
N LEU A 287 27.98 -65.26 20.79
CA LEU A 287 28.38 -64.20 19.86
C LEU A 287 29.66 -63.46 20.30
N SER A 288 30.24 -63.81 21.45
CA SER A 288 31.52 -63.25 21.90
C SER A 288 32.68 -63.81 21.07
N LYS A 289 32.87 -63.23 19.88
CA LYS A 289 34.13 -63.33 19.17
C LYS A 289 35.19 -62.59 19.98
N LYS A 290 36.30 -63.30 20.20
CA LYS A 290 37.59 -62.85 20.76
C LYS A 290 37.93 -61.41 20.30
N PRO A 291 38.58 -60.57 21.14
CA PRO A 291 38.85 -59.18 20.79
C PRO A 291 39.73 -59.13 19.54
N GLU A 292 39.11 -58.85 18.39
CA GLU A 292 39.82 -58.37 17.21
C GLU A 292 40.44 -57.03 17.58
N GLU A 293 41.73 -56.87 17.26
CA GLU A 293 42.48 -55.64 17.49
C GLU A 293 41.66 -54.46 16.97
N VAL A 294 41.23 -53.65 17.92
CA VAL A 294 40.42 -52.48 17.69
C VAL A 294 41.22 -51.55 16.79
N ASN A 295 40.89 -51.51 15.50
CA ASN A 295 41.57 -50.69 14.53
C ASN A 295 41.27 -49.21 14.85
N VAL A 296 42.21 -48.59 15.57
CA VAL A 296 42.09 -47.24 16.14
C VAL A 296 41.78 -46.21 15.06
N GLU A 297 42.27 -46.40 13.84
CA GLU A 297 41.98 -45.51 12.70
C GLU A 297 40.50 -45.60 12.28
N MET A 298 39.91 -46.79 12.21
CA MET A 298 38.47 -46.93 11.94
C MET A 298 37.60 -46.30 13.04
N LEU A 299 38.01 -46.40 14.30
CA LEU A 299 37.32 -45.70 15.38
C LEU A 299 37.47 -44.18 15.29
N GLN A 300 38.65 -43.67 14.94
CA GLN A 300 38.84 -42.24 14.72
C GLN A 300 37.99 -41.73 13.54
N THR A 301 37.89 -42.48 12.44
CA THR A 301 37.04 -42.07 11.31
C THR A 301 35.55 -42.11 11.64
N THR A 302 35.09 -43.09 12.40
CA THR A 302 33.68 -43.17 12.84
C THR A 302 33.35 -42.07 13.85
N VAL A 303 34.24 -41.78 14.80
CA VAL A 303 34.09 -40.68 15.77
C VAL A 303 34.09 -39.32 15.07
N THR A 304 35.01 -39.07 14.13
CA THR A 304 35.04 -37.82 13.36
C THR A 304 33.81 -37.67 12.46
N THR A 305 33.32 -38.74 11.86
CA THR A 305 32.06 -38.73 11.09
C THR A 305 30.86 -38.46 11.98
N ALA A 306 30.81 -39.05 13.17
CA ALA A 306 29.76 -38.78 14.16
C ALA A 306 29.79 -37.33 14.65
N HIS A 307 30.97 -36.76 14.91
CA HIS A 307 31.11 -35.35 15.26
C HIS A 307 30.60 -34.41 14.15
N LYS A 308 30.98 -34.65 12.88
CA LYS A 308 30.45 -33.89 11.75
C LYS A 308 28.93 -33.97 11.61
N ARG A 309 28.35 -35.14 11.91
CA ARG A 309 26.87 -35.32 11.93
C ARG A 309 26.22 -34.53 13.06
N ILE A 310 26.82 -34.52 14.25
CA ILE A 310 26.34 -33.74 15.39
C ILE A 310 26.41 -32.25 15.07
N GLU A 311 27.52 -31.77 14.50
CA GLU A 311 27.65 -30.37 14.07
C GLU A 311 26.55 -29.98 13.08
N HIS A 312 26.36 -30.78 12.03
CA HIS A 312 25.31 -30.53 11.05
C HIS A 312 23.90 -30.56 11.65
N LEU A 313 23.58 -31.54 12.49
CA LEU A 313 22.28 -31.60 13.19
C LEU A 313 22.08 -30.41 14.13
N THR A 314 23.16 -29.91 14.74
CA THR A 314 23.13 -28.73 15.61
C THR A 314 22.85 -27.47 14.78
N GLU A 315 23.49 -27.32 13.63
CA GLU A 315 23.23 -26.21 12.70
C GLU A 315 21.78 -26.23 12.20
N VAL A 316 21.30 -27.39 11.75
CA VAL A 316 19.91 -27.55 11.29
C VAL A 316 18.91 -27.30 12.44
N LEU A 317 19.22 -27.74 13.65
CA LEU A 317 18.39 -27.45 14.82
C LEU A 317 18.33 -25.94 15.08
N ASN A 318 19.47 -25.26 15.12
CA ASN A 318 19.54 -23.80 15.30
C ASN A 318 18.77 -23.05 14.20
N GLU A 319 18.90 -23.48 12.94
CA GLU A 319 18.14 -22.91 11.81
C GLU A 319 16.63 -23.14 11.99
N SER A 320 16.24 -24.33 12.45
CA SER A 320 14.83 -24.66 12.73
C SER A 320 14.27 -23.83 13.89
N GLU A 321 15.04 -23.64 14.97
CA GLU A 321 14.66 -22.82 16.12
C GLU A 321 14.50 -21.35 15.71
N ALA A 322 15.43 -20.81 14.91
CA ALA A 322 15.33 -19.46 14.37
C ALA A 322 14.10 -19.29 13.46
N SER A 323 13.80 -20.29 12.64
CA SER A 323 12.60 -20.29 11.78
C SER A 323 11.31 -20.30 12.62
N VAL A 324 11.26 -21.12 13.68
CA VAL A 324 10.13 -21.16 14.61
C VAL A 324 9.95 -19.83 15.35
N MET A 325 11.03 -19.19 15.80
CA MET A 325 10.96 -17.84 16.41
C MET A 325 10.37 -16.81 15.43
N ARG A 326 10.82 -16.82 14.17
CA ARG A 326 10.28 -15.91 13.14
C ARG A 326 8.79 -16.17 12.86
N LEU A 327 8.40 -17.44 12.72
CA LEU A 327 7.01 -17.82 12.47
C LEU A 327 6.09 -17.47 13.65
N THR A 328 6.56 -17.65 14.87
CA THR A 328 5.79 -17.28 16.08
C THR A 328 5.61 -15.77 16.21
N GLU A 329 6.64 -14.98 15.88
CA GLU A 329 6.52 -13.52 15.82
C GLU A 329 5.55 -13.06 14.74
N GLN A 330 5.65 -13.64 13.52
CA GLN A 330 4.70 -13.36 12.45
C GLN A 330 3.26 -13.71 12.85
N ALA A 331 3.06 -14.85 13.50
CA ALA A 331 1.74 -15.25 14.00
C ALA A 331 1.19 -14.27 15.04
N LYS A 332 2.06 -13.71 15.90
CA LYS A 332 1.67 -12.68 16.87
C LYS A 332 1.25 -11.40 16.18
N ILE A 333 2.06 -10.90 15.23
CA ILE A 333 1.75 -9.69 14.45
C ILE A 333 0.44 -9.85 13.68
N LEU A 334 0.24 -11.00 13.03
CA LEU A 334 -0.99 -11.30 12.29
C LEU A 334 -2.21 -11.32 13.20
N LYS A 335 -2.11 -11.93 14.39
CA LYS A 335 -3.21 -11.91 15.39
C LYS A 335 -3.53 -10.49 15.85
N ASP A 336 -2.52 -9.66 16.10
CA ASP A 336 -2.71 -8.27 16.51
C ASP A 336 -3.32 -7.42 15.38
N GLU A 337 -2.93 -7.66 14.13
CA GLU A 337 -3.51 -6.99 12.97
C GLU A 337 -4.95 -7.43 12.71
N ILE A 338 -5.29 -8.72 12.86
CA ILE A 338 -6.68 -9.21 12.79
C ILE A 338 -7.54 -8.47 13.84
N ARG A 339 -7.10 -8.44 15.10
CA ARG A 339 -7.83 -7.73 16.17
C ARG A 339 -7.98 -6.23 15.91
N ARG A 340 -7.03 -5.62 15.22
CA ARG A 340 -7.10 -4.21 14.82
C ARG A 340 -8.09 -4.02 13.67
N LEU A 341 -8.07 -4.89 12.67
CA LEU A 341 -8.99 -4.88 11.54
C LEU A 341 -10.42 -5.11 11.99
N GLU A 342 -10.66 -6.06 12.91
CA GLU A 342 -11.98 -6.32 13.51
C GLU A 342 -12.53 -5.08 14.20
N ARG A 343 -11.75 -4.43 15.09
CA ARG A 343 -12.17 -3.17 15.73
C ARG A 343 -12.37 -2.02 14.73
N ASN A 344 -11.64 -2.02 13.62
CA ASN A 344 -11.85 -1.02 12.58
C ASN A 344 -13.14 -1.29 11.80
N GLN A 345 -13.43 -2.56 11.51
CA GLN A 345 -14.66 -2.99 10.87
C GLN A 345 -15.89 -2.72 11.74
N GLU A 346 -15.79 -2.94 13.06
CA GLU A 346 -16.84 -2.55 14.01
C GLU A 346 -17.10 -1.05 13.97
N ARG A 347 -16.05 -0.22 14.02
CA ARG A 347 -16.17 1.24 13.87
C ARG A 347 -16.75 1.66 12.52
N GLU A 348 -16.36 0.98 11.44
CA GLU A 348 -16.91 1.25 10.10
C GLU A 348 -18.38 0.83 10.02
N GLN A 349 -18.78 -0.27 10.65
CA GLN A 349 -20.16 -0.70 10.73
C GLN A 349 -21.00 0.28 11.55
N GLU A 350 -20.49 0.75 12.69
CA GLU A 350 -21.10 1.82 13.47
C GLU A 350 -21.23 3.12 12.67
N THR A 351 -20.19 3.48 11.90
CA THR A 351 -20.20 4.65 11.01
C THR A 351 -21.25 4.50 9.91
N LYS A 352 -21.34 3.34 9.25
CA LYS A 352 -22.39 3.03 8.26
C LYS A 352 -23.79 3.06 8.88
N ASN A 353 -23.94 2.54 10.10
CA ASN A 353 -25.19 2.61 10.85
C ASN A 353 -25.56 4.07 11.16
N LEU A 354 -24.58 4.92 11.52
CA LEU A 354 -24.78 6.36 11.73
C LEU A 354 -25.12 7.10 10.43
N GLU A 355 -24.52 6.75 9.30
CA GLU A 355 -24.89 7.30 7.99
C GLU A 355 -26.30 6.89 7.57
N TYR A 356 -26.66 5.62 7.80
CA TYR A 356 -28.03 5.13 7.60
C TYR A 356 -29.02 5.89 8.48
N LEU A 357 -28.70 6.06 9.76
CA LEU A 357 -29.48 6.83 10.71
C LEU A 357 -29.61 8.30 10.28
N LYS A 358 -28.54 8.94 9.82
CA LYS A 358 -28.55 10.29 9.24
C LYS A 358 -29.51 10.36 8.07
N ASN A 359 -29.46 9.41 7.15
CA ASN A 359 -30.35 9.37 5.99
C ASN A 359 -31.82 9.19 6.39
N ILE A 360 -32.10 8.35 7.41
CA ILE A 360 -33.44 8.22 7.98
C ILE A 360 -33.88 9.52 8.63
N PHE A 361 -33.03 10.16 9.43
CA PHE A 361 -33.34 11.44 10.07
C PHE A 361 -33.64 12.52 9.05
N ILE A 362 -32.83 12.64 7.99
CA ILE A 362 -33.05 13.55 6.87
C ILE A 362 -34.39 13.22 6.21
N LYS A 363 -34.66 11.95 5.87
CA LYS A 363 -35.96 11.56 5.30
C LYS A 363 -37.12 11.93 6.22
N VAL A 364 -37.05 11.62 7.52
CA VAL A 364 -38.11 11.97 8.48
C VAL A 364 -38.26 13.49 8.64
N PHE A 365 -37.18 14.26 8.53
CA PHE A 365 -37.20 15.72 8.60
C PHE A 365 -37.85 16.36 7.37
N PHE A 366 -37.51 15.86 6.17
CA PHE A 366 -37.99 16.41 4.89
C PHE A 366 -39.32 15.80 4.41
N LEU A 367 -39.73 14.65 4.94
CA LEU A 367 -41.04 14.08 4.65
C LEU A 367 -42.14 14.88 5.35
N GLN A 368 -43.16 15.24 4.56
CA GLN A 368 -44.38 15.87 5.05
C GLN A 368 -44.96 15.09 6.24
N PRO A 369 -45.44 15.77 7.31
CA PRO A 369 -45.97 15.12 8.51
C PRO A 369 -47.00 14.01 8.21
N LYS A 370 -47.78 14.18 7.14
CA LYS A 370 -48.87 13.27 6.72
C LYS A 370 -48.43 12.01 5.95
N SER A 371 -47.13 11.78 5.73
CA SER A 371 -46.71 10.61 4.94
C SER A 371 -46.78 9.33 5.77
N SER A 372 -47.44 8.29 5.24
CA SER A 372 -47.39 6.92 5.79
C SER A 372 -45.94 6.43 5.94
N GLU A 373 -45.05 6.90 5.06
CA GLU A 373 -43.62 6.63 5.09
C GLU A 373 -42.94 7.16 6.37
N ARG A 374 -43.31 8.33 6.89
CA ARG A 374 -42.79 8.86 8.16
C ARG A 374 -43.14 7.94 9.35
N HIS A 375 -44.37 7.41 9.39
CA HIS A 375 -44.78 6.46 10.42
C HIS A 375 -44.02 5.13 10.33
N GLN A 376 -43.71 4.67 9.11
CA GLN A 376 -42.93 3.43 8.88
C GLN A 376 -41.45 3.58 9.29
N LEU A 377 -40.90 4.80 9.29
CA LEU A 377 -39.51 5.08 9.69
C LEU A 377 -39.32 5.23 11.21
N ILE A 378 -40.39 5.48 11.99
CA ILE A 378 -40.32 5.62 13.46
C ILE A 378 -39.80 4.34 14.14
N PRO A 379 -40.30 3.11 13.83
CA PRO A 379 -39.76 1.88 14.41
C PRO A 379 -38.26 1.70 14.16
N VAL A 380 -37.78 2.12 12.99
CA VAL A 380 -36.37 2.03 12.62
C VAL A 380 -35.53 3.02 13.43
N LEU A 381 -36.02 4.25 13.63
CA LEU A 381 -35.41 5.25 14.52
C LEU A 381 -35.40 4.77 15.98
N THR A 382 -36.51 4.22 16.48
CA THR A 382 -36.58 3.64 17.83
C THR A 382 -35.54 2.53 18.01
N GLN A 383 -35.39 1.64 17.02
CA GLN A 383 -34.44 0.54 17.10
C GLN A 383 -32.98 1.01 17.01
N MET A 384 -32.68 1.96 16.13
CA MET A 384 -31.30 2.44 15.90
C MET A 384 -30.81 3.37 17.01
N LEU A 385 -31.69 4.15 17.65
CA LEU A 385 -31.35 5.06 18.75
C LEU A 385 -31.65 4.50 20.14
N LYS A 386 -32.29 3.33 20.22
CA LYS A 386 -32.78 2.74 21.49
C LYS A 386 -33.66 3.71 22.28
N LEU A 387 -34.61 4.35 21.59
CA LEU A 387 -35.52 5.30 22.21
C LEU A 387 -36.40 4.58 23.26
N SER A 388 -36.66 5.27 24.36
CA SER A 388 -37.62 4.83 25.37
C SER A 388 -39.05 4.80 24.82
N ALA A 389 -39.94 4.10 25.52
CA ALA A 389 -41.36 4.02 25.14
C ALA A 389 -42.04 5.40 25.12
N GLU A 390 -41.62 6.31 26.01
CA GLU A 390 -42.11 7.69 26.07
C GLU A 390 -41.66 8.52 24.85
N GLU A 391 -40.38 8.45 24.48
CA GLU A 391 -39.85 9.16 23.31
C GLU A 391 -40.44 8.65 21.98
N LYS A 392 -40.72 7.35 21.91
CA LYS A 392 -41.43 6.74 20.77
C LYS A 392 -42.85 7.29 20.62
N ASP A 393 -43.56 7.47 21.73
CA ASP A 393 -44.93 8.00 21.74
C ASP A 393 -44.98 9.48 21.30
N VAL A 394 -43.96 10.28 21.66
CA VAL A 394 -43.79 11.66 21.19
C VAL A 394 -43.61 11.72 19.66
N LEU A 395 -42.78 10.84 19.10
CA LEU A 395 -42.57 10.77 17.64
C LEU A 395 -43.83 10.33 16.88
N LEU A 396 -44.61 9.41 17.44
CA LEU A 396 -45.90 8.96 16.88
C LEU A 396 -46.95 10.07 16.90
N LYS A 397 -47.08 10.80 18.00
CA LYS A 397 -47.99 11.97 18.11
C LYS A 397 -47.64 13.05 17.09
N MET A 398 -46.35 13.30 16.86
CA MET A 398 -45.92 14.32 15.91
C MET A 398 -46.02 13.88 14.43
N ALA A 399 -46.08 12.58 14.17
CA ALA A 399 -46.39 12.06 12.85
C ALA A 399 -47.91 12.02 12.59
N GLY A 400 -48.74 11.89 13.63
CA GLY A 400 -50.20 11.73 13.53
C GLY A 400 -51.07 12.98 13.71
N ASN A 401 -50.61 14.05 14.36
CA ASN A 401 -51.49 15.19 14.71
C ASN A 401 -51.75 16.16 13.53
N GLU A 402 -53.02 16.27 13.14
CA GLU A 402 -53.52 17.16 12.09
C GLU A 402 -54.20 18.45 12.63
N GLU A 403 -54.49 18.59 13.93
CA GLU A 403 -55.46 19.61 14.39
C GLU A 403 -54.91 20.91 15.03
N GLU A 404 -53.60 21.08 15.22
CA GLU A 404 -53.04 22.35 15.74
C GLU A 404 -51.91 22.95 14.89
N ALA A 405 -51.74 22.51 13.64
CA ALA A 405 -50.67 22.99 12.77
C ALA A 405 -51.03 24.23 11.94
N ASN A 406 -52.10 24.96 12.26
CA ASN A 406 -52.48 26.17 11.52
C ASN A 406 -51.91 27.47 12.09
N GLN A 407 -51.24 27.43 13.25
CA GLN A 407 -50.46 28.56 13.79
C GLN A 407 -49.28 28.03 14.60
N ALA A 408 -48.06 28.15 14.05
CA ALA A 408 -46.78 28.00 14.75
C ALA A 408 -46.51 26.66 15.45
N GLY A 409 -45.88 25.71 14.75
CA GLY A 409 -45.44 24.47 15.41
C GLY A 409 -44.57 23.52 14.61
N GLY A 410 -43.83 24.01 13.62
CA GLY A 410 -42.75 23.22 13.02
C GLY A 410 -41.56 23.11 13.98
N TRP A 411 -40.78 22.04 13.88
CA TRP A 411 -39.53 21.80 14.64
C TRP A 411 -38.52 22.97 14.65
N GLY A 412 -38.72 24.00 13.82
CA GLY A 412 -38.02 25.29 13.89
C GLY A 412 -38.09 25.96 15.27
N SER A 413 -39.15 25.73 16.05
CA SER A 413 -39.24 26.26 17.43
C SER A 413 -38.17 25.69 18.37
N TYR A 414 -37.64 24.48 18.11
CA TYR A 414 -36.59 23.87 18.91
C TYR A 414 -35.18 24.21 18.41
N LEU A 415 -35.03 24.55 17.12
CA LEU A 415 -33.77 25.03 16.54
C LEU A 415 -33.33 26.38 17.13
N HIS A 416 -34.27 27.27 17.47
CA HIS A 416 -33.96 28.52 18.17
C HIS A 416 -33.34 28.32 19.56
N ARG A 417 -33.49 27.12 20.15
CA ARG A 417 -32.89 26.79 21.45
C ARG A 417 -31.43 26.29 21.32
N TRP A 418 -30.98 26.00 20.10
CA TRP A 418 -29.60 25.62 19.81
C TRP A 418 -28.76 26.78 19.25
N SER A 419 -29.37 27.87 18.78
CA SER A 419 -28.67 29.07 18.31
C SER A 419 -28.22 30.02 19.44
N GLY A 420 -28.12 29.52 20.69
CA GLY A 420 -27.74 30.30 21.86
C GLY A 420 -26.22 30.45 22.09
N LEU A 421 -25.42 30.49 21.02
CA LEU A 421 -24.05 31.00 21.05
C LEU A 421 -23.99 32.24 20.14
N SER A 422 -24.39 33.39 20.70
CA SER A 422 -23.86 34.71 20.35
C SER A 422 -24.03 35.63 21.54
#